data_AF-A0A0H2M6D4-F1
#
_entry.id   AF-A0A0H2M6D4-F1
#
_cell.length_a   1.000
_cell.length_b   1.000
_cell.length_c   1.000
_cell.angle_alpha   90.00
_cell.angle_beta   90.00
_cell.angle_gamma   90.00
#
_symmetry.space_group_name_H-M   'P 1'
#
loop_
_entity.id
_entity.type
_entity.pdbx_description
1 polymer ?
#
loop_
_entity_poly.entity_id
_entity_poly.type
_entity_poly.pdbx_seq_one_letter_code
_entity_poly.pdbx_strand_id
1 'polypeptide(L)' 'MGQFAQAAGVKFNAIAYKGGSAALQDVLGEQVDLLADSSSRAPHVEGGKLRLLVTWGEARTRRFKDTRPHRR' A
#
# COMPACT_ATOMS: atom_id res chain seq x y z
N MET A 1 -8.62 0.34 -4.09
CA MET A 1 -7.82 -0.19 -5.23
C MET A 1 -8.48 -0.01 -6.58
N GLY A 2 -9.78 -0.27 -6.77
CA GLY A 2 -10.42 -0.17 -8.11
C GLY A 2 -10.23 1.17 -8.83
N GLN A 3 -10.43 2.31 -8.14
CA GLN A 3 -10.22 3.64 -8.73
C GLN A 3 -8.76 3.88 -9.14
N PHE A 4 -7.80 3.44 -8.31
CA PHE A 4 -6.37 3.53 -8.63
C PHE A 4 -6.02 2.65 -9.84
N ALA A 5 -6.56 1.44 -9.89
CA ALA A 5 -6.35 0.50 -10.98
C ALA A 5 -6.82 1.08 -12.32
N GLN A 6 -8.02 1.68 -12.34
CA GLN A 6 -8.55 2.34 -13.53
C GLN A 6 -7.71 3.55 -13.94
N ALA A 7 -7.37 4.44 -12.99
CA ALA A 7 -6.57 5.62 -13.28
C ALA A 7 -5.14 5.29 -13.78
N ALA A 8 -4.54 4.22 -13.26
CA ALA A 8 -3.22 3.76 -13.67
C ALA A 8 -3.24 2.79 -14.87
N GLY A 9 -4.42 2.42 -15.39
CA GLY A 9 -4.54 1.46 -16.50
C GLY A 9 -4.05 0.05 -16.18
N VAL A 10 -4.06 -0.34 -14.91
CA VAL A 10 -3.57 -1.64 -14.42
C VAL A 10 -4.72 -2.51 -13.92
N LYS A 11 -4.51 -3.83 -13.93
CA LYS A 11 -5.45 -4.80 -13.35
C LYS A 11 -4.81 -5.42 -12.11
N PHE A 12 -5.56 -5.49 -11.02
CA PHE A 12 -5.16 -6.20 -9.81
C PHE A 12 -6.09 -7.38 -9.57
N ASN A 13 -5.53 -8.47 -9.05
CA ASN A 13 -6.33 -9.55 -8.47
C ASN A 13 -6.67 -9.18 -7.02
N ALA A 14 -7.94 -8.94 -6.72
CA ALA A 14 -8.37 -8.54 -5.38
C ALA A 14 -8.52 -9.77 -4.48
N ILE A 15 -7.66 -9.90 -3.48
CA ILE A 15 -7.77 -10.94 -2.44
C ILE A 15 -8.49 -10.34 -1.23
N ALA A 16 -9.62 -10.96 -0.84
CA ALA A 16 -10.41 -10.50 0.29
C ALA A 16 -9.87 -11.05 1.61
N TYR A 17 -9.59 -10.16 2.56
CA TYR A 17 -9.16 -10.50 3.91
C TYR A 17 -10.19 -10.08 4.95
N LYS A 18 -10.30 -10.85 6.03
CA LYS A 18 -11.14 -10.50 7.19
C LYS A 18 -10.61 -9.28 7.97
N GLY A 19 -9.36 -8.88 7.75
CA GLY A 19 -8.75 -7.72 8.38
C GLY A 19 -7.34 -7.43 7.85
N GLY A 20 -6.85 -6.21 8.09
CA GLY A 20 -5.56 -5.73 7.56
C GLY A 20 -4.34 -6.49 8.08
N SER A 21 -4.38 -7.03 9.30
CA SER A 21 -3.25 -7.76 9.89
C SER A 21 -2.91 -9.04 9.14
N ALA A 22 -3.91 -9.80 8.68
CA ALA A 22 -3.68 -11.01 7.89
C ALA A 22 -3.07 -10.66 6.52
N ALA A 23 -3.60 -9.63 5.86
CA ALA A 23 -3.07 -9.16 4.59
C ALA A 23 -1.62 -8.63 4.72
N LEU A 24 -1.29 -7.98 5.84
CA LEU A 24 0.06 -7.51 6.12
C LEU A 24 1.05 -8.67 6.29
N GLN A 25 0.67 -9.72 7.02
CA GLN A 25 1.50 -10.91 7.17
C GLN A 25 1.75 -11.59 5.81
N ASP A 26 0.73 -11.69 4.97
CA ASP A 26 0.87 -12.29 3.64
C ASP A 26 1.79 -11.49 2.72
N VAL A 27 1.79 -10.15 2.80
CA VAL A 27 2.78 -9.34 2.05
C VAL A 27 4.19 -9.50 2.63
N LEU A 28 4.34 -9.53 3.95
CA LEU A 28 5.64 -9.74 4.60
C LEU A 28 6.21 -11.14 4.33
N GLY A 29 5.33 -12.13 4.14
CA GLY A 29 5.65 -13.51 3.78
C GLY A 29 5.62 -13.79 2.27
N GLU A 30 5.58 -12.75 1.44
CA GLU A 30 5.63 -12.82 -0.03
C GLU A 30 4.51 -13.67 -0.68
N GLN A 31 3.39 -13.88 0.02
CA GLN A 31 2.21 -14.56 -0.53
C GLN A 31 1.36 -13.64 -1.42
N VAL A 32 1.43 -12.32 -1.15
CA VAL A 32 0.75 -11.29 -1.94
C VAL A 32 1.72 -10.14 -2.21
N ASP A 33 1.67 -9.58 -3.41
CA ASP A 33 2.64 -8.55 -3.84
C ASP A 33 2.41 -7.18 -3.18
N LEU A 34 1.16 -6.84 -2.88
CA LEU A 34 0.74 -5.46 -2.62
C LEU A 34 -0.39 -5.40 -1.59
N LEU A 35 -0.29 -4.43 -0.69
CA LEU A 35 -1.34 -4.11 0.29
C LEU A 35 -1.70 -2.62 0.24
N ALA A 36 -2.99 -2.32 0.08
CA ALA A 36 -3.55 -1.02 0.46
C ALA A 36 -4.13 -1.09 1.87
N ASP A 37 -3.52 -0.33 2.77
CA ASP A 37 -3.96 -0.19 4.17
C ASP A 37 -3.76 1.27 4.62
N SER A 38 -4.25 1.68 5.78
CA SER A 38 -4.20 3.07 6.25
C SER A 38 -3.01 3.38 7.17
N SER A 39 -2.65 2.51 8.13
CA SER A 39 -1.71 2.90 9.20
C SER A 39 -0.74 1.81 9.68
N SER A 40 -1.08 0.51 9.55
CA SER A 40 -0.31 -0.57 10.21
C SER A 40 1.07 -0.81 9.58
N ARG A 41 1.30 -0.27 8.38
CA ARG A 41 2.51 -0.52 7.57
C ARG A 41 3.71 0.36 7.92
N ALA A 42 3.50 1.48 8.61
CA ALA A 42 4.54 2.49 8.83
C ALA A 42 5.86 1.95 9.46
N PRO A 43 5.84 1.16 10.56
CA PRO A 43 7.09 0.63 11.14
C PRO A 43 7.80 -0.36 10.20
N HIS A 44 7.06 -1.08 9.35
CA HIS A 44 7.63 -2.01 8.39
C HIS A 44 8.27 -1.29 7.19
N VAL A 45 7.73 -0.14 6.79
CA VAL A 45 8.32 0.72 5.76
C VAL A 45 9.61 1.35 6.27
N GLU A 46 9.59 1.91 7.49
CA GLU A 46 10.77 2.52 8.10
C GLU A 46 11.87 1.49 8.40
N GLY A 47 11.48 0.28 8.81
CA GLY A 47 12.40 -0.85 9.01
C GLY A 47 12.88 -1.53 7.73
N GLY A 48 12.52 -1.02 6.53
CA GLY A 48 12.95 -1.55 5.24
C GLY A 48 12.33 -2.89 4.82
N LYS A 49 11.38 -3.42 5.61
CA LYS A 49 10.67 -4.68 5.30
C LYS A 49 9.59 -4.52 4.25
N LEU A 50 9.06 -3.31 4.10
CA LEU A 50 8.11 -2.95 3.06
C LEU A 50 8.59 -1.74 2.29
N ARG A 51 8.26 -1.69 0.99
CA ARG A 51 8.46 -0.49 0.17
C ARG A 51 7.14 0.25 0.01
N LEU A 52 7.09 1.50 0.48
CA LEU A 52 5.92 2.35 0.23
C LEU A 52 5.94 2.86 -1.21
N LEU A 53 4.99 2.40 -2.03
CA LEU A 53 4.92 2.78 -3.44
C LEU A 53 4.17 4.11 -3.64
N VAL A 54 3.05 4.27 -2.94
CA VAL A 54 2.16 5.42 -3.11
C VAL A 54 1.38 5.69 -1.82
N THR A 55 1.07 6.97 -1.59
CA THR A 55 0.14 7.41 -0.53
C THR A 55 -1.16 7.92 -1.13
N TRP A 56 -2.29 7.59 -0.51
CA TRP A 56 -3.58 8.24 -0.82
C TRP A 56 -3.65 9.56 -0.06
N GLY A 57 -3.37 10.66 -0.74
CA GLY A 57 -3.40 12.00 -0.20
C GLY A 57 -2.97 13.00 -1.27
N GLU A 58 -3.36 14.26 -1.14
CA GLU A 58 -3.06 15.28 -2.16
C GLU A 58 -1.58 15.73 -2.12
N ALA A 59 -0.95 15.58 -0.95
CA ALA A 59 0.44 15.92 -0.68
C ALA A 59 1.19 14.73 -0.09
N ARG A 60 2.52 14.78 -0.17
CA ARG A 60 3.38 13.80 0.50
C ARG A 60 3.15 13.86 2.00
N THR A 61 3.03 12.71 2.65
CA THR A 61 2.92 12.67 4.11
C THR A 61 4.23 13.17 4.73
N ARG A 62 4.15 13.93 5.84
CA ARG A 62 5.34 14.44 6.55
C ARG A 62 6.33 13.32 6.90
N ARG A 63 5.81 12.13 7.19
CA ARG A 63 6.56 10.92 7.56
C ARG A 63 7.24 10.23 6.37
N PHE A 64 6.69 10.35 5.14
CA PHE A 64 7.23 9.70 3.94
C PHE A 64 7.39 10.72 2.81
N LYS A 65 8.39 11.59 2.95
CA LYS A 65 8.68 12.68 2.00
C LYS A 65 9.19 12.19 0.64
N ASP A 66 9.69 10.97 0.54
CA ASP A 66 10.23 10.42 -0.72
C ASP A 66 9.18 9.68 -1.55
N THR A 67 8.07 9.28 -0.92
CA THR A 67 6.98 8.59 -1.60
C THR A 67 6.05 9.58 -2.28
N ARG A 68 5.70 9.32 -3.54
CA ARG A 68 4.76 10.17 -4.30
C ARG A 68 3.31 9.89 -3.88
N PRO A 69 2.45 10.92 -3.84
CA PRO A 69 1.03 10.73 -3.66
C PRO A 69 0.36 10.28 -4.96
N HIS A 70 -0.71 9.50 -4.85
CA HIS A 70 -1.63 9.28 -5.96
C HIS A 70 -2.50 10.53 -6.13
N ARG A 71 -2.32 11.27 -7.23
CA ARG A 71 -3.28 12.29 -7.66
C ARG A 71 -4.42 11.60 -8.40
N ARG A 72 -5.66 11.96 -8.03
CA ARG A 72 -6.86 11.58 -8.76
C ARG A 72 -6.81 12.08 -10.19
#